data_AF-A0A1G8JYE3-F1
#
_entry.id   AF-A0A1G8JYE3-F1
#
_cell.length_a   1.000
_cell.length_b   1.000
_cell.length_c   1.000
_cell.angle_alpha   90.00
_cell.angle_beta   90.00
_cell.angle_gamma   90.00
#
_symmetry.space_group_name_H-M   'P 1'
#
loop_
_entity.id
_entity.type
_entity.pdbx_description
1 polymer ?
#
loop_
_entity_poly.entity_id
_entity_poly.type
_entity_poly.pdbx_seq_one_letter_code
_entity_poly.pdbx_strand_id
1 'polypeptide(L)'
;MHRTATFYDLRITARGMSRAEGKEDDYEADPKPLRELVGYIEQLYNGGDRIVKKGQSDKTARIYISDFKYEGERAVFLINRSDPNAPDAVSSDPDIKSRVVHEKPPGHGGDYSAHVVINLDPVKGDNYYLCVLETVYGSGLHASSMAEYLRYLIRRCRLEFKDKFQIAHSSRAKTAKGEEIMVNWNHFVELQGHPSEDFERDINAGTLSGMELVSFSEVGAAWDERGGIVEHKRSIQLKPAPDKLGDIAAAIRQVRNKVYKNGKEYDHIRISFKNEAGEPRDATIASDTGQLVDSHKYVKRHIIHAPMVNTTSLERVSPFILKEVLALMG
;
A
#
# COMPACT_ATOMS: atom_id res chain seq x y z
N MET A 1 21.25 -8.86 10.40
CA MET A 1 20.23 -8.26 9.51
C MET A 1 19.13 -7.69 10.40
N HIS A 2 18.86 -6.38 10.34
CA HIS A 2 17.82 -5.77 11.17
C HIS A 2 16.48 -5.82 10.43
N ARG A 3 15.47 -6.31 11.13
CA ARG A 3 14.08 -6.35 10.70
C ARG A 3 13.35 -5.18 11.34
N THR A 4 12.47 -4.53 10.59
CA THR A 4 11.78 -3.33 11.03
C THR A 4 10.29 -3.48 10.75
N ALA A 5 9.48 -3.28 11.79
CA ALA A 5 8.04 -3.13 11.66
C ALA A 5 7.69 -1.66 11.36
N THR A 6 6.91 -1.43 10.32
CA THR A 6 6.34 -0.12 9.96
C THR A 6 4.82 -0.15 9.98
N PHE A 7 4.20 0.94 10.42
CA PHE A 7 2.77 0.99 10.74
C PHE A 7 2.00 1.78 9.71
N TYR A 8 0.87 1.23 9.27
CA TYR A 8 0.00 1.79 8.25
C TYR A 8 -1.47 1.56 8.59
N ASP A 9 -2.33 2.40 8.04
CA ASP A 9 -3.72 2.04 7.77
C ASP A 9 -3.82 1.54 6.32
N LEU A 10 -4.26 0.31 6.14
CA LEU A 10 -4.70 -0.22 4.84
C LEU A 10 -6.09 0.35 4.54
N ARG A 11 -6.16 1.24 3.55
CA ARG A 11 -7.42 1.75 3.03
C ARG A 11 -7.88 0.90 1.85
N ILE A 12 -9.14 0.49 1.88
CA ILE A 12 -9.81 -0.16 0.74
C ILE A 12 -10.83 0.79 0.14
N THR A 13 -10.86 0.92 -1.17
CA THR A 13 -11.92 1.62 -1.89
C THR A 13 -12.43 0.75 -3.02
N ALA A 14 -13.60 1.06 -3.58
CA ALA A 14 -14.11 0.33 -4.72
C ALA A 14 -14.81 1.23 -5.75
N ARG A 15 -14.89 0.73 -6.98
CA ARG A 15 -15.62 1.35 -8.08
C ARG A 15 -16.37 0.29 -8.87
N GLY A 16 -17.62 0.58 -9.21
CA GLY A 16 -18.34 -0.14 -10.26
C GLY A 16 -17.84 0.35 -11.61
N MET A 17 -17.24 -0.53 -12.42
CA MET A 17 -16.72 -0.14 -13.74
C MET A 17 -17.16 -1.10 -14.84
N SER A 18 -17.60 -0.52 -15.95
CA SER A 18 -17.85 -1.19 -17.22
C SER A 18 -17.38 -0.33 -18.38
N ARG A 19 -16.74 -0.97 -19.36
CA ARG A 19 -16.31 -0.34 -20.62
C ARG A 19 -17.00 -0.98 -21.83
N ALA A 20 -18.03 -1.78 -21.59
CA ALA A 20 -18.77 -2.43 -22.66
C ALA A 20 -19.66 -1.39 -23.35
N GLU A 21 -19.62 -1.37 -24.69
CA GLU A 21 -20.38 -0.42 -25.49
C GLU A 21 -21.88 -0.46 -25.17
N GLY A 22 -22.46 0.70 -24.88
CA GLY A 22 -23.87 0.85 -24.48
C GLY A 22 -24.18 0.42 -23.04
N LYS A 23 -23.14 0.15 -22.23
CA LYS A 23 -23.21 -0.22 -20.80
C LYS A 23 -22.01 0.36 -20.04
N GLU A 24 -21.47 1.48 -20.50
CA GLU A 24 -20.37 2.17 -19.86
C GLU A 24 -20.82 2.73 -18.51
N ASP A 25 -20.01 2.48 -17.50
CA ASP A 25 -20.28 2.95 -16.15
C ASP A 25 -18.96 3.10 -15.40
N ASP A 26 -18.87 4.13 -14.58
CA ASP A 26 -17.75 4.31 -13.67
C ASP A 26 -18.20 5.17 -12.49
N TYR A 27 -18.38 4.53 -11.34
CA TYR A 27 -18.88 5.20 -10.14
C TYR A 27 -18.26 4.64 -8.86
N GLU A 28 -18.16 5.49 -7.83
CA GLU A 28 -17.70 5.08 -6.50
C GLU A 28 -18.68 4.09 -5.88
N ALA A 29 -18.15 3.00 -5.33
CA ALA A 29 -18.94 1.98 -4.65
C ALA A 29 -18.31 1.68 -3.28
N ASP A 30 -19.15 1.26 -2.34
CA ASP A 30 -18.65 0.74 -1.08
C ASP A 30 -17.75 -0.48 -1.36
N PRO A 31 -16.61 -0.63 -0.68
CA PRO A 31 -15.78 -1.80 -0.84
C PRO A 31 -16.37 -3.00 -0.11
N LYS A 32 -16.07 -4.21 -0.60
CA LYS A 32 -16.25 -5.41 0.21
C LYS A 32 -15.45 -5.30 1.51
N PRO A 33 -15.98 -5.83 2.63
CA PRO A 33 -15.23 -5.94 3.87
C PRO A 33 -13.91 -6.68 3.66
N LEU A 34 -12.84 -6.23 4.30
CA LEU A 34 -11.52 -6.88 4.17
C LEU A 34 -11.59 -8.37 4.52
N ARG A 35 -12.36 -8.74 5.54
CA ARG A 35 -12.58 -10.13 5.93
C ARG A 35 -13.08 -11.00 4.78
N GLU A 36 -14.00 -10.50 3.96
CA GLU A 36 -14.50 -11.21 2.78
C GLU A 36 -13.40 -11.34 1.72
N LEU A 37 -12.67 -10.26 1.45
CA LEU A 37 -11.55 -10.25 0.49
C LEU A 37 -10.44 -11.23 0.89
N VAL A 38 -10.06 -11.24 2.17
CA VAL A 38 -9.07 -12.19 2.71
C VAL A 38 -9.59 -13.62 2.64
N GLY A 39 -10.89 -13.85 2.88
CA GLY A 39 -11.50 -15.18 2.72
C GLY A 39 -11.42 -15.72 1.29
N TYR A 40 -11.51 -14.87 0.25
CA TYR A 40 -11.25 -15.29 -1.13
C TYR A 40 -9.76 -15.58 -1.39
N ILE A 41 -8.86 -14.80 -0.81
CA ILE A 41 -7.41 -15.05 -0.90
C ILE A 41 -7.05 -16.40 -0.25
N GLU A 42 -7.61 -16.68 0.92
CA GLU A 42 -7.46 -17.97 1.60
C GLU A 42 -7.94 -19.13 0.74
N GLN A 43 -9.12 -19.02 0.12
CA GLN A 43 -9.65 -20.06 -0.76
C GLN A 43 -8.70 -20.36 -1.93
N LEU A 44 -8.14 -19.33 -2.57
CA LEU A 44 -7.14 -19.50 -3.63
C LEU A 44 -5.87 -20.18 -3.10
N TYR A 45 -5.36 -19.72 -1.97
CA TYR A 45 -4.13 -20.22 -1.36
C TYR A 45 -4.28 -21.70 -0.95
N ASN A 46 -5.36 -22.05 -0.25
CA ASN A 46 -5.66 -23.42 0.18
C ASN A 46 -6.00 -24.34 -1.00
N GLY A 47 -6.44 -23.79 -2.13
CA GLY A 47 -6.58 -24.50 -3.40
C GLY A 47 -5.24 -24.85 -4.08
N GLY A 48 -4.11 -24.43 -3.51
CA GLY A 48 -2.76 -24.69 -4.02
C GLY A 48 -2.20 -23.60 -4.94
N ASP A 49 -2.93 -22.50 -5.18
CA ASP A 49 -2.40 -21.34 -5.91
C ASP A 49 -1.46 -20.55 -4.99
N ARG A 50 -0.16 -20.47 -5.34
CA ARG A 50 0.82 -19.62 -4.64
C ARG A 50 0.63 -18.12 -4.91
N ILE A 51 -0.30 -17.78 -5.80
CA ILE A 51 -0.71 -16.43 -6.22
C ILE A 51 0.51 -15.58 -6.61
N VAL A 52 1.35 -16.14 -7.49
CA VAL A 52 2.63 -15.53 -7.89
C VAL A 52 2.40 -14.35 -8.84
N LYS A 53 2.72 -13.14 -8.40
CA LYS A 53 2.83 -11.96 -9.27
C LYS A 53 4.11 -12.05 -10.09
N LYS A 54 3.96 -12.37 -11.37
CA LYS A 54 5.04 -12.36 -12.37
C LYS A 54 5.17 -10.96 -12.98
N GLY A 55 6.40 -10.53 -13.25
CA GLY A 55 6.66 -9.35 -14.06
C GLY A 55 6.57 -9.64 -15.57
N GLN A 56 6.91 -8.65 -16.39
CA GLN A 56 6.85 -8.76 -17.85
C GLN A 56 7.95 -9.65 -18.46
N SER A 57 8.99 -9.97 -17.69
CA SER A 57 10.10 -10.83 -18.13
C SER A 57 10.54 -11.78 -17.03
N ASP A 58 11.29 -12.82 -17.39
CA ASP A 58 11.90 -13.74 -16.44
C ASP A 58 13.01 -13.11 -15.59
N LYS A 59 13.45 -11.89 -15.93
CA LYS A 59 14.39 -11.10 -15.14
C LYS A 59 13.71 -10.26 -14.08
N THR A 60 12.38 -10.17 -14.08
CA THR A 60 11.65 -9.34 -13.12
C THR A 60 11.43 -10.12 -11.83
N ALA A 61 11.57 -9.44 -10.69
CA ALA A 61 11.30 -10.04 -9.38
C ALA A 61 9.86 -10.56 -9.31
N ARG A 62 9.70 -11.71 -8.65
CA ARG A 62 8.42 -12.39 -8.44
C ARG A 62 8.02 -12.21 -6.98
N ILE A 63 6.76 -11.86 -6.73
CA ILE A 63 6.22 -11.72 -5.37
C ILE A 63 5.11 -12.76 -5.19
N TYR A 64 5.10 -13.45 -4.06
CA TYR A 64 4.17 -14.56 -3.80
C TYR A 64 3.87 -14.73 -2.30
N ILE A 65 2.76 -15.40 -1.98
CA ILE A 65 2.46 -15.81 -0.60
C ILE A 65 3.24 -17.10 -0.32
N SER A 66 4.15 -17.06 0.64
CA SER A 66 4.87 -18.25 1.11
C SER A 66 4.06 -18.99 2.17
N ASP A 67 3.46 -18.25 3.11
CA ASP A 67 2.66 -18.79 4.20
C ASP A 67 1.52 -17.82 4.54
N PHE A 68 0.40 -18.36 5.02
CA PHE A 68 -0.79 -17.60 5.37
C PHE A 68 -1.49 -18.24 6.56
N LYS A 69 -1.85 -17.43 7.55
CA LYS A 69 -2.67 -17.87 8.68
C LYS A 69 -3.49 -16.73 9.28
N TYR A 70 -4.48 -17.12 10.07
CA TYR A 70 -5.18 -16.21 10.98
C TYR A 70 -4.53 -16.24 12.37
N GLU A 71 -4.57 -15.11 13.06
CA GLU A 71 -4.21 -14.98 14.47
C GLU A 71 -5.25 -14.11 15.19
N GLY A 72 -6.30 -14.76 15.70
CA GLY A 72 -7.51 -14.07 16.15
C GLY A 72 -8.18 -13.33 14.99
N GLU A 73 -8.53 -12.06 15.20
CA GLU A 73 -9.17 -11.19 14.19
C GLU A 73 -8.16 -10.55 13.22
N ARG A 74 -7.05 -11.22 12.97
CA ARG A 74 -5.96 -10.71 12.12
C ARG A 74 -5.58 -11.71 11.05
N ALA A 75 -5.34 -11.21 9.86
CA ALA A 75 -4.71 -11.96 8.79
C ALA A 75 -3.19 -11.75 8.83
N VAL A 76 -2.44 -12.84 8.74
CA VAL A 76 -0.98 -12.84 8.73
C VAL A 76 -0.50 -13.48 7.44
N PHE A 77 0.11 -12.67 6.57
CA PHE A 77 0.75 -13.13 5.35
C PHE A 77 2.26 -13.12 5.53
N LEU A 78 2.92 -14.20 5.12
CA LEU A 78 4.33 -14.19 4.78
C LEU A 78 4.46 -14.02 3.27
N ILE A 79 4.98 -12.88 2.85
CA ILE A 79 5.11 -12.52 1.44
C ILE A 79 6.59 -12.54 1.07
N ASN A 80 6.92 -13.35 0.07
CA ASN A 80 8.29 -13.47 -0.41
C ASN A 80 8.47 -12.74 -1.74
N ARG A 81 9.69 -12.23 -1.94
CA ARG A 81 10.16 -11.65 -3.21
C ARG A 81 11.43 -12.37 -3.64
N SER A 82 11.33 -13.06 -4.77
CA SER A 82 12.46 -13.70 -5.43
C SER A 82 12.95 -12.80 -6.57
N ASP A 83 14.17 -12.27 -6.45
CA ASP A 83 14.80 -11.38 -7.43
C ASP A 83 15.90 -12.07 -8.24
N PRO A 84 15.66 -12.38 -9.53
CA PRO A 84 16.66 -13.01 -10.39
C PRO A 84 17.94 -12.19 -10.55
N ASN A 85 17.88 -10.86 -10.40
CA ASN A 85 19.03 -9.97 -10.56
C ASN A 85 19.80 -9.72 -9.26
N ALA A 86 19.34 -10.26 -8.13
CA ALA A 86 20.12 -10.20 -6.91
C ALA A 86 21.49 -10.86 -7.15
N PRO A 87 22.59 -10.32 -6.56
CA PRO A 87 23.90 -10.96 -6.68
C PRO A 87 23.89 -12.41 -6.20
N ASP A 88 24.76 -13.26 -6.75
CA ASP A 88 25.02 -14.58 -6.20
C ASP A 88 25.66 -14.45 -4.81
N ALA A 89 25.35 -15.39 -3.93
CA ALA A 89 25.98 -15.43 -2.62
C ALA A 89 27.46 -15.80 -2.80
N VAL A 90 28.34 -15.15 -2.05
CA VAL A 90 29.77 -15.43 -2.07
C VAL A 90 30.22 -15.72 -0.65
N SER A 91 30.89 -16.85 -0.47
CA SER A 91 31.58 -17.20 0.77
C SER A 91 33.09 -17.21 0.52
N SER A 92 33.87 -16.69 1.45
CA SER A 92 35.33 -16.67 1.34
C SER A 92 35.99 -16.98 2.67
N ASP A 93 37.13 -17.64 2.61
CA ASP A 93 38.05 -17.83 3.73
C ASP A 93 39.36 -17.11 3.40
N PRO A 94 39.60 -15.92 3.99
CA PRO A 94 40.79 -15.12 3.71
C PRO A 94 42.10 -15.77 4.15
N ASP A 95 42.10 -16.61 5.19
CA ASP A 95 43.30 -17.22 5.76
C ASP A 95 43.92 -18.20 4.77
N ILE A 96 43.08 -18.91 4.02
CA ILE A 96 43.50 -19.83 2.95
C ILE A 96 43.28 -19.24 1.55
N LYS A 97 42.88 -17.97 1.43
CA LYS A 97 42.55 -17.29 0.17
C LYS A 97 41.52 -18.05 -0.69
N SER A 98 40.55 -18.70 -0.05
CA SER A 98 39.47 -19.41 -0.73
C SER A 98 38.29 -18.50 -0.98
N ARG A 99 37.64 -18.67 -2.15
CA ARG A 99 36.42 -17.94 -2.53
C ARG A 99 35.52 -18.88 -3.33
N VAL A 100 34.26 -18.97 -2.90
CA VAL A 100 33.21 -19.78 -3.54
C VAL A 100 32.05 -18.85 -3.91
N VAL A 101 31.64 -18.89 -5.17
CA VAL A 101 30.42 -18.24 -5.67
C VAL A 101 29.34 -19.29 -5.74
N HIS A 102 28.21 -19.04 -5.09
CA HIS A 102 27.04 -19.91 -5.09
C HIS A 102 26.06 -19.42 -6.16
N GLU A 103 26.24 -19.90 -7.38
CA GLU A 103 25.40 -19.53 -8.53
C GLU A 103 23.94 -19.97 -8.32
N LYS A 104 23.01 -19.06 -8.59
CA LYS A 104 21.57 -19.37 -8.53
C LYS A 104 21.16 -20.33 -9.65
N PRO A 105 20.36 -21.38 -9.36
CA PRO A 105 19.78 -22.24 -10.39
C PRO A 105 18.85 -21.47 -11.35
N PRO A 106 18.58 -22.02 -12.55
CA PRO A 106 17.62 -21.43 -13.48
C PRO A 106 16.25 -21.19 -12.83
N GLY A 107 15.73 -19.97 -12.96
CA GLY A 107 14.43 -19.58 -12.41
C GLY A 107 14.44 -19.22 -10.92
N HIS A 108 15.58 -19.30 -10.24
CA HIS A 108 15.77 -18.85 -8.86
C HIS A 108 16.23 -17.38 -8.81
N GLY A 109 15.85 -16.70 -7.74
CA GLY A 109 16.32 -15.36 -7.41
C GLY A 109 16.83 -15.29 -5.98
N GLY A 110 17.51 -14.20 -5.63
CA GLY A 110 17.76 -13.86 -4.23
C GLY A 110 16.42 -13.59 -3.56
N ASP A 111 16.11 -14.36 -2.52
CA ASP A 111 14.80 -14.37 -1.90
C ASP A 111 14.79 -13.54 -0.61
N TYR A 112 13.72 -12.76 -0.42
CA TYR A 112 13.47 -11.96 0.77
C TYR A 112 12.05 -12.17 1.24
N SER A 113 11.79 -12.03 2.54
CA SER A 113 10.46 -12.21 3.11
C SER A 113 10.02 -11.01 3.95
N ALA A 114 8.72 -10.72 3.93
CA ALA A 114 8.06 -9.74 4.78
C ALA A 114 6.84 -10.35 5.46
N HIS A 115 6.61 -10.01 6.73
CA HIS A 115 5.33 -10.29 7.37
C HIS A 115 4.39 -9.11 7.15
N VAL A 116 3.18 -9.39 6.70
CA VAL A 116 2.09 -8.42 6.57
C VAL A 116 0.98 -8.85 7.51
N VAL A 117 0.78 -8.09 8.58
CA VAL A 117 -0.22 -8.37 9.61
C VAL A 117 -1.31 -7.31 9.52
N ILE A 118 -2.55 -7.74 9.30
CA ILE A 118 -3.68 -6.84 9.05
C ILE A 118 -4.83 -7.18 9.99
N ASN A 119 -5.35 -6.20 10.71
CA ASN A 119 -6.62 -6.35 11.42
C ASN A 119 -7.76 -6.53 10.41
N LEU A 120 -8.65 -7.50 10.64
CA LEU A 120 -9.78 -7.76 9.74
C LEU A 120 -10.99 -6.87 10.01
N ASP A 121 -11.02 -6.23 11.18
CA ASP A 121 -12.01 -5.24 11.54
C ASP A 121 -11.45 -3.82 11.34
N PRO A 122 -12.26 -2.89 10.83
CA PRO A 122 -11.80 -1.55 10.54
C PRO A 122 -11.53 -0.77 11.84
N VAL A 123 -10.46 0.00 11.85
CA VAL A 123 -10.08 0.91 12.96
C VAL A 123 -10.65 2.31 12.79
N LYS A 124 -11.09 2.66 11.58
CA LYS A 124 -11.73 3.93 11.24
C LYS A 124 -12.67 3.74 10.07
N GLY A 125 -13.90 4.25 10.21
CA GLY A 125 -14.95 4.02 9.20
C GLY A 125 -15.20 2.53 8.99
N ASP A 126 -15.48 2.13 7.76
CA ASP A 126 -15.72 0.75 7.32
C ASP A 126 -14.59 0.18 6.44
N ASN A 127 -13.60 1.01 6.11
CA ASN A 127 -12.64 0.70 5.05
C ASN A 127 -11.16 0.99 5.38
N TYR A 128 -10.84 1.35 6.63
CA TYR A 128 -9.45 1.50 7.11
C TYR A 128 -9.10 0.42 8.13
N TYR A 129 -8.03 -0.31 7.88
CA TYR A 129 -7.61 -1.46 8.66
C TYR A 129 -6.17 -1.28 9.13
N LEU A 130 -5.88 -1.46 10.42
CA LEU A 130 -4.50 -1.40 10.90
C LEU A 130 -3.67 -2.49 10.23
N CYS A 131 -2.55 -2.09 9.64
CA CYS A 131 -1.63 -2.95 8.91
C CYS A 131 -0.20 -2.68 9.36
N VAL A 132 0.51 -3.73 9.75
CA VAL A 132 1.93 -3.67 10.09
C VAL A 132 2.73 -4.49 9.09
N LEU A 133 3.77 -3.86 8.53
CA LEU A 133 4.71 -4.49 7.63
C LEU A 133 6.03 -4.71 8.37
N GLU A 134 6.41 -5.95 8.60
CA GLU A 134 7.77 -6.29 9.02
C GLU A 134 8.59 -6.63 7.80
N THR A 135 9.69 -5.89 7.59
CA THR A 135 10.56 -6.06 6.44
C THR A 135 12.03 -5.97 6.82
N VAL A 136 12.85 -6.60 5.99
CA VAL A 136 14.30 -6.41 5.98
C VAL A 136 14.64 -5.21 5.09
N TYR A 137 15.53 -4.32 5.57
CA TYR A 137 16.04 -3.21 4.75
C TYR A 137 16.71 -3.72 3.46
N GLY A 138 16.39 -3.11 2.32
CA GLY A 138 16.94 -3.50 1.02
C GLY A 138 16.29 -4.74 0.39
N SER A 139 15.28 -5.34 1.02
CA SER A 139 14.54 -6.51 0.47
C SER A 139 13.77 -6.22 -0.81
N GLY A 140 13.45 -4.95 -1.09
CA GLY A 140 12.51 -4.55 -2.14
C GLY A 140 11.04 -4.81 -1.76
N LEU A 141 10.75 -5.23 -0.54
CA LEU A 141 9.39 -5.48 -0.02
C LEU A 141 8.84 -4.25 0.75
N HIS A 142 9.05 -3.05 0.23
CA HIS A 142 8.60 -1.81 0.87
C HIS A 142 7.09 -1.59 0.66
N ALA A 143 6.49 -0.63 1.39
CA ALA A 143 5.04 -0.41 1.42
C ALA A 143 4.38 -0.30 0.04
N SER A 144 4.95 0.45 -0.92
CA SER A 144 4.33 0.56 -2.26
C SER A 144 4.33 -0.78 -3.01
N SER A 145 5.39 -1.58 -2.90
CA SER A 145 5.44 -2.95 -3.42
C SER A 145 4.43 -3.87 -2.75
N MET A 146 4.21 -3.73 -1.44
CA MET A 146 3.18 -4.48 -0.70
C MET A 146 1.77 -4.06 -1.10
N ALA A 147 1.49 -2.77 -1.21
CA ALA A 147 0.20 -2.28 -1.69
C ALA A 147 -0.10 -2.77 -3.12
N GLU A 148 0.90 -2.76 -4.01
CA GLU A 148 0.76 -3.28 -5.37
C GLU A 148 0.45 -4.79 -5.37
N TYR A 149 1.12 -5.56 -4.53
CA TYR A 149 0.89 -6.98 -4.42
C TYR A 149 -0.47 -7.32 -3.81
N LEU A 150 -0.91 -6.60 -2.77
CA LEU A 150 -2.26 -6.74 -2.20
C LEU A 150 -3.36 -6.42 -3.23
N ARG A 151 -3.18 -5.35 -4.04
CA ARG A 151 -4.07 -5.07 -5.19
C ARG A 151 -4.09 -6.22 -6.19
N TYR A 152 -2.94 -6.82 -6.46
CA TYR A 152 -2.84 -7.99 -7.34
C TYR A 152 -3.60 -9.19 -6.77
N LEU A 153 -3.50 -9.48 -5.47
CA LEU A 153 -4.26 -10.55 -4.81
C LEU A 153 -5.77 -10.36 -4.97
N ILE A 154 -6.29 -9.15 -4.73
CA ILE A 154 -7.72 -8.86 -4.88
C ILE A 154 -8.15 -8.95 -6.35
N ARG A 155 -7.31 -8.47 -7.28
CA ARG A 155 -7.56 -8.64 -8.71
C ARG A 155 -7.63 -10.11 -9.11
N ARG A 156 -6.78 -10.97 -8.53
CA ARG A 156 -6.81 -12.43 -8.76
C ARG A 156 -8.11 -13.04 -8.24
N CYS A 157 -8.54 -12.66 -7.04
CA CYS A 157 -9.84 -13.07 -6.49
C CYS A 157 -11.00 -12.70 -7.41
N ARG A 158 -11.02 -11.48 -7.95
CA ARG A 158 -12.04 -11.07 -8.93
C ARG A 158 -12.05 -11.92 -10.19
N LEU A 159 -10.86 -12.28 -10.71
CA LEU A 159 -10.77 -13.07 -11.93
C LEU A 159 -11.26 -14.52 -11.73
N GLU A 160 -11.02 -15.08 -10.55
CA GLU A 160 -11.48 -16.42 -10.20
C GLU A 160 -12.97 -16.43 -9.81
N PHE A 161 -13.37 -15.57 -8.88
CA PHE A 161 -14.71 -15.50 -8.31
C PHE A 161 -15.57 -14.41 -8.98
N LYS A 162 -15.65 -14.41 -10.32
CA LYS A 162 -16.26 -13.31 -11.10
C LYS A 162 -17.64 -12.89 -10.59
N ASP A 163 -18.51 -13.85 -10.32
CA ASP A 163 -19.89 -13.59 -9.88
C ASP A 163 -19.96 -12.93 -8.50
N LYS A 164 -18.91 -13.09 -7.67
CA LYS A 164 -18.81 -12.46 -6.35
C LYS A 164 -18.32 -11.01 -6.43
N PHE A 165 -17.72 -10.62 -7.56
CA PHE A 165 -17.15 -9.29 -7.80
C PHE A 165 -17.95 -8.53 -8.87
N GLN A 166 -19.27 -8.65 -8.80
CA GLN A 166 -20.21 -7.89 -9.60
C GLN A 166 -21.08 -7.01 -8.70
N ILE A 167 -21.43 -5.83 -9.21
CA ILE A 167 -22.34 -4.88 -8.57
C ILE A 167 -23.29 -4.32 -9.63
N ALA A 168 -24.49 -3.91 -9.25
CA ALA A 168 -25.47 -3.36 -10.19
C ALA A 168 -24.92 -2.11 -10.89
N HIS A 169 -25.29 -1.89 -12.15
CA HIS A 169 -25.01 -0.63 -12.85
C HIS A 169 -25.66 0.54 -12.10
N SER A 170 -25.01 1.70 -12.06
CA SER A 170 -25.46 2.93 -11.40
C SER A 170 -26.90 3.34 -11.77
N SER A 171 -27.28 3.16 -13.04
CA SER A 171 -28.63 3.46 -13.55
C SER A 171 -29.72 2.46 -13.15
N ARG A 172 -29.33 1.31 -12.56
CA ARG A 172 -30.22 0.16 -12.30
C ARG A 172 -30.94 -0.35 -13.55
N ALA A 173 -30.36 -0.11 -14.73
CA ALA A 173 -30.90 -0.55 -15.99
C ALA A 173 -31.04 -2.09 -16.02
N LYS A 174 -32.07 -2.56 -16.73
CA LYS A 174 -32.40 -3.99 -16.83
C LYS A 174 -32.08 -4.54 -18.22
N THR A 175 -31.69 -5.80 -18.28
CA THR A 175 -31.57 -6.55 -19.53
C THR A 175 -32.95 -6.78 -20.15
N ALA A 176 -32.98 -7.24 -21.41
CA ALA A 176 -34.23 -7.64 -22.07
C ALA A 176 -35.00 -8.76 -21.32
N LYS A 177 -34.33 -9.49 -20.42
CA LYS A 177 -34.92 -10.52 -19.56
C LYS A 177 -35.42 -9.99 -18.21
N GLY A 178 -35.27 -8.68 -17.96
CA GLY A 178 -35.71 -8.02 -16.72
C GLY A 178 -34.71 -8.09 -15.55
N GLU A 179 -33.51 -8.64 -15.77
CA GLU A 179 -32.43 -8.74 -14.77
C GLU A 179 -31.63 -7.44 -14.72
N GLU A 180 -31.11 -7.03 -13.55
CA GLU A 180 -30.23 -5.84 -13.48
C GLU A 180 -28.95 -6.06 -14.28
N ILE A 181 -28.51 -5.02 -15.01
CA ILE A 181 -27.20 -5.02 -15.65
C ILE A 181 -26.15 -4.94 -14.53
N MET A 182 -25.21 -5.87 -14.55
CA MET A 182 -24.11 -5.95 -13.59
C MET A 182 -22.81 -5.44 -14.21
N VAL A 183 -22.00 -4.74 -13.42
CA VAL A 183 -20.68 -4.23 -13.80
C VAL A 183 -19.60 -4.79 -12.86
N ASN A 184 -18.32 -4.64 -13.24
CA ASN A 184 -17.23 -5.14 -12.42
C ASN A 184 -17.09 -4.33 -11.13
N TRP A 185 -17.07 -5.00 -9.99
CA TRP A 185 -16.79 -4.38 -8.69
C TRP A 185 -15.29 -4.44 -8.41
N ASN A 186 -14.60 -3.34 -8.74
CA ASN A 186 -13.14 -3.25 -8.64
C ASN A 186 -12.75 -2.66 -7.31
N HIS A 187 -11.80 -3.29 -6.64
CA HIS A 187 -11.31 -2.86 -5.33
C HIS A 187 -9.87 -2.37 -5.47
N PHE A 188 -9.56 -1.31 -4.73
CA PHE A 188 -8.25 -0.67 -4.70
C PHE A 188 -7.74 -0.64 -3.27
N VAL A 189 -6.41 -0.62 -3.15
CA VAL A 189 -5.72 -0.66 -1.87
C VAL A 189 -4.65 0.42 -1.83
N GLU A 190 -4.63 1.15 -0.73
CA GLU A 190 -3.62 2.13 -0.37
C GLU A 190 -3.11 1.83 1.04
N LEU A 191 -1.81 2.03 1.27
CA LEU A 191 -1.20 1.97 2.60
C LEU A 191 -0.87 3.39 3.04
N GLN A 192 -1.54 3.88 4.08
CA GLN A 192 -1.32 5.20 4.64
C GLN A 192 -0.50 5.08 5.92
N GLY A 193 0.75 5.53 5.89
CA GLY A 193 1.70 5.37 6.98
C GLY A 193 1.39 6.24 8.19
N HIS A 194 1.50 5.66 9.38
CA HIS A 194 1.38 6.41 10.62
C HIS A 194 2.58 7.34 10.77
N PRO A 195 2.38 8.64 11.07
CA PRO A 195 3.45 9.56 11.40
C PRO A 195 4.41 9.03 12.48
N SER A 196 5.71 9.21 12.26
CA SER A 196 6.72 8.97 13.29
C SER A 196 6.83 10.17 14.24
N GLU A 197 7.39 9.93 15.43
CA GLU A 197 7.73 10.99 16.37
C GLU A 197 8.69 12.03 15.76
N ASP A 198 9.59 11.59 14.88
CA ASP A 198 10.48 12.50 14.12
C ASP A 198 9.69 13.44 13.21
N PHE A 199 8.62 12.96 12.56
CA PHE A 199 7.77 13.80 11.74
C PHE A 199 7.03 14.83 12.59
N GLU A 200 6.47 14.40 13.71
CA GLU A 200 5.78 15.29 14.64
C GLU A 200 6.72 16.38 15.17
N ARG A 201 7.93 15.99 15.58
CA ARG A 201 8.97 16.92 16.03
C ARG A 201 9.35 17.92 14.94
N ASP A 202 9.63 17.45 13.73
CA ASP A 202 10.06 18.32 12.64
C ASP A 202 8.95 19.27 12.16
N ILE A 203 7.68 18.84 12.22
CA ILE A 203 6.53 19.71 11.94
C ILE A 203 6.34 20.75 13.05
N ASN A 204 6.50 20.37 14.32
CA ASN A 204 6.29 21.28 15.45
C ASN A 204 7.42 22.30 15.62
N ALA A 205 8.67 21.93 15.32
CA ALA A 205 9.85 22.79 15.46
C ALA A 205 10.26 23.49 14.15
N GLY A 206 9.63 23.13 13.03
CA GLY A 206 10.01 23.59 11.70
C GLY A 206 9.40 24.94 11.27
N THR A 207 9.57 25.25 9.97
CA THR A 207 8.91 26.38 9.28
C THR A 207 8.21 25.91 8.02
N LEU A 208 6.92 26.24 7.86
CA LEU A 208 6.15 25.84 6.68
C LEU A 208 6.61 26.68 5.48
N SER A 209 7.01 26.00 4.41
CA SER A 209 7.50 26.64 3.18
C SER A 209 6.45 26.61 2.07
N GLY A 210 5.56 25.63 2.05
CA GLY A 210 4.55 25.46 1.00
C GLY A 210 3.53 24.36 1.34
N MET A 211 2.35 24.45 0.73
CA MET A 211 1.42 23.33 0.64
C MET A 211 0.87 23.20 -0.79
N GLU A 212 0.64 21.97 -1.26
CA GLU A 212 -0.02 21.68 -2.54
C GLU A 212 -1.20 20.74 -2.26
N LEU A 213 -2.42 21.16 -2.63
CA LEU A 213 -3.59 20.29 -2.64
C LEU A 213 -3.60 19.53 -3.96
N VAL A 214 -3.77 18.21 -3.95
CA VAL A 214 -3.71 17.35 -5.14
C VAL A 214 -5.00 16.55 -5.27
N SER A 215 -5.57 16.56 -6.46
CA SER A 215 -6.79 15.85 -6.86
C SER A 215 -6.52 14.92 -8.03
N PHE A 216 -7.12 13.73 -7.98
CA PHE A 216 -7.12 12.75 -9.06
C PHE A 216 -8.52 12.46 -9.63
N SER A 217 -9.52 13.31 -9.36
CA SER A 217 -10.92 13.05 -9.72
C SER A 217 -11.17 12.90 -11.22
N GLU A 218 -10.41 13.61 -12.05
CA GLU A 218 -10.56 13.64 -13.50
C GLU A 218 -9.44 12.88 -14.23
N VAL A 219 -8.63 12.06 -13.54
CA VAL A 219 -7.51 11.37 -14.18
C VAL A 219 -7.97 10.50 -15.34
N GLY A 220 -7.38 10.72 -16.51
CA GLY A 220 -7.76 10.03 -17.75
C GLY A 220 -8.82 10.75 -18.59
N ALA A 221 -9.42 11.84 -18.09
CA ALA A 221 -10.32 12.68 -18.87
C ALA A 221 -9.57 13.30 -20.06
N ALA A 222 -10.14 13.20 -21.25
CA ALA A 222 -9.55 13.74 -22.47
C ALA A 222 -9.64 15.28 -22.50
N TRP A 223 -8.53 15.93 -22.82
CA TRP A 223 -8.42 17.38 -23.02
C TRP A 223 -8.27 17.76 -24.50
N ASP A 224 -8.26 16.78 -25.40
CA ASP A 224 -8.28 16.93 -26.84
C ASP A 224 -9.39 16.08 -27.48
N GLU A 225 -9.83 16.47 -28.68
CA GLU A 225 -10.91 15.78 -29.41
C GLU A 225 -10.57 14.31 -29.75
N ARG A 226 -9.28 13.97 -29.79
CA ARG A 226 -8.80 12.63 -30.14
C ARG A 226 -8.45 11.77 -28.93
N GLY A 227 -8.53 12.31 -27.71
CA GLY A 227 -8.15 11.60 -26.49
C GLY A 227 -6.67 11.25 -26.38
N GLY A 228 -5.79 11.92 -27.13
CA GLY A 228 -4.34 11.75 -27.04
C GLY A 228 -3.73 12.49 -25.85
N ILE A 229 -4.44 13.48 -25.28
CA ILE A 229 -4.04 14.26 -24.12
C ILE A 229 -5.06 14.02 -23.01
N VAL A 230 -4.59 13.48 -21.89
CA VAL A 230 -5.46 13.15 -20.75
C VAL A 230 -5.02 13.89 -19.48
N GLU A 231 -5.97 14.23 -18.63
CA GLU A 231 -5.68 14.82 -17.33
C GLU A 231 -4.88 13.84 -16.47
N HIS A 232 -3.75 14.29 -15.94
CA HIS A 232 -2.90 13.49 -15.07
C HIS A 232 -3.12 13.79 -13.58
N LYS A 233 -3.38 15.06 -13.23
CA LYS A 233 -3.76 15.53 -11.89
C LYS A 233 -4.20 16.99 -11.96
N ARG A 234 -4.97 17.42 -10.95
CA ARG A 234 -5.24 18.83 -10.66
C ARG A 234 -4.56 19.21 -9.34
N SER A 235 -3.99 20.41 -9.27
CA SER A 235 -3.33 20.87 -8.04
C SER A 235 -3.50 22.36 -7.76
N ILE A 236 -3.67 22.70 -6.49
CA ILE A 236 -3.66 24.08 -6.00
C ILE A 236 -2.44 24.28 -5.10
N GLN A 237 -1.59 25.26 -5.44
CA GLN A 237 -0.47 25.65 -4.61
C GLN A 237 -0.89 26.72 -3.61
N LEU A 238 -0.65 26.46 -2.34
CA LEU A 238 -0.90 27.37 -1.23
C LEU A 238 0.44 27.88 -0.70
N LYS A 239 0.60 29.20 -0.72
CA LYS A 239 1.79 29.87 -0.19
C LYS A 239 1.53 30.30 1.26
N PRO A 240 2.36 29.86 2.23
CA PRO A 240 2.31 30.35 3.59
C PRO A 240 2.56 31.86 3.62
N ALA A 241 1.83 32.57 4.48
CA ALA A 241 2.13 33.96 4.83
C ALA A 241 2.83 33.95 6.19
N PRO A 242 4.18 34.01 6.25
CA PRO A 242 4.95 33.74 7.48
C PRO A 242 4.51 34.61 8.66
N ASP A 243 4.25 35.89 8.42
CA ASP A 243 3.85 36.86 9.46
C ASP A 243 2.46 36.57 10.07
N LYS A 244 1.68 35.70 9.43
CA LYS A 244 0.33 35.29 9.87
C LYS A 244 0.29 33.81 10.27
N LEU A 245 1.40 33.10 10.13
CA LEU A 245 1.47 31.67 10.41
C LEU A 245 1.85 31.48 11.88
N GLY A 246 0.96 30.82 12.63
CA GLY A 246 1.29 30.31 13.96
C GLY A 246 1.89 28.90 13.86
N ASP A 247 1.35 27.98 14.67
CA ASP A 247 1.70 26.56 14.63
C ASP A 247 1.43 25.92 13.25
N ILE A 248 2.45 25.24 12.70
CA ILE A 248 2.37 24.54 11.41
C ILE A 248 1.36 23.41 11.48
N ALA A 249 1.34 22.65 12.58
CA ALA A 249 0.43 21.52 12.73
C ALA A 249 -1.02 22.03 12.72
N ALA A 250 -1.30 23.15 13.39
CA ALA A 250 -2.59 23.83 13.32
C ALA A 250 -2.93 24.31 11.91
N ALA A 251 -1.98 24.92 11.18
CA ALA A 251 -2.20 25.36 9.81
C ALA A 251 -2.56 24.18 8.87
N ILE A 252 -1.81 23.08 8.96
CA ILE A 252 -2.09 21.84 8.20
C ILE A 252 -3.48 21.31 8.55
N ARG A 253 -3.82 21.22 9.85
CA ARG A 253 -5.16 20.77 10.30
C ARG A 253 -6.29 21.67 9.79
N GLN A 254 -6.10 22.99 9.80
CA GLN A 254 -7.11 23.94 9.31
C GLN A 254 -7.34 23.80 7.80
N VAL A 255 -6.26 23.70 7.01
CA VAL A 255 -6.35 23.46 5.57
C VAL A 255 -7.03 22.12 5.30
N ARG A 256 -6.64 21.05 5.99
CA ARG A 256 -7.26 19.73 5.88
C ARG A 256 -8.75 19.77 6.19
N ASN A 257 -9.15 20.43 7.27
CA ASN A 257 -10.56 20.57 7.65
C ASN A 257 -11.35 21.37 6.60
N LYS A 258 -10.74 22.38 5.97
CA LYS A 258 -11.37 23.13 4.88
C LYS A 258 -11.54 22.28 3.62
N VAL A 259 -10.53 21.50 3.25
CA VAL A 259 -10.61 20.54 2.14
C VAL A 259 -11.73 19.54 2.40
N TYR A 260 -11.76 18.92 3.58
CA TYR A 260 -12.78 17.94 3.94
C TYR A 260 -14.20 18.52 3.89
N LYS A 261 -14.40 19.77 4.34
CA LYS A 261 -15.72 20.44 4.34
C LYS A 261 -16.22 20.85 2.95
N ASN A 262 -15.32 21.16 2.02
CA ASN A 262 -15.68 21.66 0.69
C ASN A 262 -15.95 20.55 -0.33
N GLY A 263 -16.06 19.29 0.13
CA GLY A 263 -16.12 18.12 -0.73
C GLY A 263 -14.74 17.52 -0.95
N LYS A 264 -14.67 16.19 -1.10
CA LYS A 264 -13.43 15.41 -1.28
C LYS A 264 -12.80 15.62 -2.68
N GLU A 265 -12.71 16.85 -3.18
CA GLU A 265 -12.07 17.10 -4.47
C GLU A 265 -10.57 16.76 -4.39
N TYR A 266 -9.91 17.00 -3.26
CA TYR A 266 -8.47 16.81 -3.10
C TYR A 266 -8.15 15.60 -2.24
N ASP A 267 -7.62 14.55 -2.85
CA ASP A 267 -7.23 13.31 -2.18
C ASP A 267 -6.06 13.51 -1.23
N HIS A 268 -5.05 14.29 -1.65
CA HIS A 268 -3.79 14.45 -0.91
C HIS A 268 -3.41 15.92 -0.66
N ILE A 269 -2.63 16.13 0.40
CA ILE A 269 -1.98 17.39 0.73
C ILE A 269 -0.48 17.14 0.79
N ARG A 270 0.28 17.79 -0.08
CA ARG A 270 1.75 17.81 -0.01
C ARG A 270 2.18 19.01 0.80
N ILE A 271 3.10 18.79 1.72
CA ILE A 271 3.59 19.77 2.68
C ILE A 271 5.09 19.90 2.44
N SER A 272 5.54 21.12 2.20
CA SER A 272 6.96 21.46 2.13
C SER A 272 7.30 22.34 3.34
N PHE A 273 8.32 21.97 4.09
CA PHE A 273 8.72 22.65 5.31
C PHE A 273 10.24 22.59 5.48
N LYS A 274 10.79 23.37 6.40
CA LYS A 274 12.16 23.21 6.87
C LYS A 274 12.10 22.67 8.30
N ASN A 275 12.97 21.72 8.65
CA ASN A 275 13.10 21.28 10.04
C ASN A 275 13.81 22.37 10.89
N GLU A 276 14.01 22.08 12.18
CA GLU A 276 14.69 23.00 13.11
C GLU A 276 16.11 23.38 12.65
N ALA A 277 16.82 22.46 11.99
CA ALA A 277 18.14 22.69 11.41
C ALA A 277 18.10 23.52 10.10
N GLY A 278 16.92 23.94 9.64
CA GLY A 278 16.73 24.71 8.41
C GLY A 278 16.79 23.88 7.13
N GLU A 279 16.86 22.55 7.23
CA GLU A 279 16.94 21.65 6.09
C GLU A 279 15.57 21.48 5.43
N PRO A 280 15.47 21.52 4.09
CA PRO A 280 14.21 21.33 3.39
C PRO A 280 13.72 19.89 3.52
N ARG A 281 12.44 19.74 3.85
CA ARG A 281 11.73 18.48 4.03
C ARG A 281 10.37 18.56 3.31
N ASP A 282 9.88 17.40 2.92
CA ASP A 282 8.57 17.24 2.31
C ASP A 282 7.84 16.01 2.87
N ALA A 283 6.52 16.07 2.86
CA ALA A 283 5.65 14.95 3.18
C ALA A 283 4.33 15.08 2.42
N THR A 284 3.77 13.95 2.00
CA THR A 284 2.41 13.88 1.47
C THR A 284 1.52 13.23 2.52
N ILE A 285 0.37 13.82 2.81
CA ILE A 285 -0.65 13.26 3.69
C ILE A 285 -1.98 13.10 2.95
N ALA A 286 -2.77 12.10 3.35
CA ALA A 286 -4.14 11.95 2.87
C ALA A 286 -5.03 13.05 3.49
N SER A 287 -5.90 13.66 2.69
CA SER A 287 -6.74 14.77 3.13
C SER A 287 -7.79 14.37 4.17
N ASP A 288 -8.24 13.11 4.19
CA ASP A 288 -9.29 12.61 5.07
C ASP A 288 -8.77 12.00 6.39
N THR A 289 -7.54 11.50 6.40
CA THR A 289 -6.93 10.89 7.58
C THR A 289 -5.79 11.72 8.18
N GLY A 290 -5.07 12.46 7.36
CA GLY A 290 -3.79 13.09 7.73
C GLY A 290 -2.64 12.10 7.86
N GLN A 291 -2.84 10.83 7.54
CA GLN A 291 -1.79 9.81 7.50
C GLN A 291 -0.88 10.04 6.30
N LEU A 292 0.37 9.58 6.38
CA LEU A 292 1.36 9.76 5.32
C LEU A 292 1.07 8.88 4.11
N VAL A 293 1.11 9.45 2.92
CA VAL A 293 0.99 8.73 1.65
C VAL A 293 2.36 8.64 1.01
N ASP A 294 2.75 7.44 0.57
CA ASP A 294 3.96 7.18 -0.22
C ASP A 294 5.28 7.70 0.41
N SER A 295 5.33 7.82 1.74
CA SER A 295 6.54 8.23 2.46
C SER A 295 7.16 7.04 3.18
N HIS A 296 8.45 6.81 2.99
CA HIS A 296 9.23 5.86 3.81
C HIS A 296 9.96 6.54 4.96
N LYS A 297 10.23 7.85 4.84
CA LYS A 297 11.12 8.56 5.77
C LYS A 297 10.45 8.86 7.11
N TYR A 298 9.16 9.18 7.09
CA TYR A 298 8.42 9.67 8.26
C TYR A 298 7.40 8.68 8.82
N VAL A 299 7.46 7.42 8.41
CA VAL A 299 6.55 6.40 8.93
C VAL A 299 7.07 5.85 10.25
N LYS A 300 6.17 5.72 11.21
CA LYS A 300 6.39 5.07 12.51
C LYS A 300 7.02 3.71 12.28
N ARG A 301 8.11 3.45 13.00
CA ARG A 301 8.90 2.23 12.85
C ARG A 301 9.35 1.69 14.20
N HIS A 302 9.51 0.38 14.27
CA HIS A 302 10.05 -0.32 15.42
C HIS A 302 11.05 -1.39 14.95
N ILE A 303 12.20 -1.49 15.61
CA ILE A 303 13.18 -2.54 15.30
C ILE A 303 12.71 -3.83 15.96
N ILE A 304 12.67 -4.91 15.18
CA ILE A 304 12.29 -6.24 15.66
C ILE A 304 13.53 -6.95 16.22
N HIS A 305 13.51 -7.23 17.52
CA HIS A 305 14.55 -7.92 18.27
C HIS A 305 14.28 -9.43 18.31
N ALA A 306 14.29 -10.08 17.15
CA ALA A 306 14.20 -11.52 17.03
C ALA A 306 15.60 -12.20 17.07
N PRO A 307 15.70 -13.48 17.48
CA PRO A 307 16.92 -14.26 17.31
C PRO A 307 17.41 -14.17 15.86
N MET A 308 18.73 -14.17 15.64
CA MET A 308 19.30 -14.04 14.29
C MET A 308 18.69 -15.08 13.34
N VAL A 309 17.85 -14.61 12.44
CA VAL A 309 17.46 -15.36 11.25
C VAL A 309 18.64 -15.26 10.30
N ASN A 310 19.37 -16.36 10.12
CA ASN A 310 20.55 -16.43 9.25
C ASN A 310 20.18 -16.41 7.75
N THR A 311 18.91 -16.24 7.42
CA THR A 311 18.37 -16.21 6.07
C THR A 311 17.67 -14.88 5.77
N THR A 312 17.74 -14.45 4.52
CA THR A 312 17.12 -13.22 4.02
C THR A 312 15.61 -13.39 3.81
N SER A 313 15.15 -14.63 3.64
CA SER A 313 13.74 -15.02 3.57
C SER A 313 13.39 -16.13 4.56
N LEU A 314 12.09 -16.37 4.70
CA LEU A 314 11.49 -17.43 5.50
C LEU A 314 10.52 -18.20 4.61
N GLU A 315 10.30 -19.48 4.92
CA GLU A 315 9.27 -20.29 4.25
C GLU A 315 7.92 -20.24 4.98
N ARG A 316 7.97 -20.06 6.31
CA ARG A 316 6.80 -20.03 7.19
C ARG A 316 6.84 -18.81 8.10
N VAL A 317 5.66 -18.34 8.52
CA VAL A 317 5.52 -17.23 9.46
C VAL A 317 6.35 -17.52 10.71
N SER A 318 7.24 -16.60 11.06
CA SER A 318 8.06 -16.73 12.26
C SER A 318 7.23 -16.40 13.52
N PRO A 319 7.06 -17.35 14.47
CA PRO A 319 6.32 -17.08 15.69
C PRO A 319 6.95 -15.97 16.55
N PHE A 320 8.27 -15.83 16.51
CA PHE A 320 9.00 -14.79 17.26
C PHE A 320 8.70 -13.40 16.70
N ILE A 321 8.85 -13.23 15.38
CA ILE A 321 8.58 -11.95 14.72
C ILE A 321 7.10 -11.60 14.88
N LEU A 322 6.20 -12.57 14.66
CA LEU A 322 4.78 -12.35 14.80
C LEU A 322 4.42 -11.92 16.23
N LYS A 323 4.94 -12.58 17.26
CA LYS A 323 4.68 -12.23 18.65
C LYS A 323 5.09 -10.77 18.95
N GLU A 324 6.25 -10.34 18.45
CA GLU A 324 6.72 -8.97 18.64
C GLU A 324 5.86 -7.96 17.87
N VAL A 325 5.51 -8.24 16.62
CA VAL A 325 4.59 -7.40 15.83
C VAL A 325 3.23 -7.26 16.52
N LEU A 326 2.66 -8.37 17.01
CA LEU A 326 1.37 -8.34 17.70
C LEU A 326 1.41 -7.56 19.01
N ALA A 327 2.51 -7.63 19.76
CA ALA A 327 2.70 -6.83 20.96
C ALA A 327 2.71 -5.32 20.69
N LEU A 328 3.12 -4.91 19.48
CA LEU A 328 3.12 -3.51 19.06
C LEU A 328 1.77 -3.03 18.49
N MET A 329 0.86 -3.96 18.17
CA MET A 329 -0.49 -3.68 17.66
C MET A 329 -1.56 -3.68 18.76
N GLY A 330 -1.19 -4.07 19.98
CA GLY A 330 -2.08 -4.23 21.13
C GLY A 330 -2.36 -2.96 21.91
#